data_AF-A0A917DWD4-F1
#
_entry.id   AF-A0A917DWD4-F1
#
_cell.length_a   1.000
_cell.length_b   1.000
_cell.length_c   1.000
_cell.angle_alpha   90.00
_cell.angle_beta   90.00
_cell.angle_gamma   90.00
#
_symmetry.space_group_name_H-M   'P 1'
#
loop_
_entity.id
_entity.type
_entity.pdbx_description
1 polymer ?
#
loop_
_entity_poly.entity_id
_entity_poly.type
_entity_poly.pdbx_seq_one_letter_code
_entity_poly.pdbx_strand_id
1 'polypeptide(L)'
;MTHNNLKTISMKLLAIGVVGIFIFQAGASFSFAKENPAAGVSHAKSFAAKQQLPAIQFTTKKINTDTKMYTAAIEYPVVQGLQSAQYQGELNHRIAETARADLETVQQQAERDASAAEAAGDDFIPYDITVKYEVQSDGSTRDNGYLSIKVLTYVFTGGAHGITRADTYNIHNAPKPSLITLKDLFGANYKTVINKKVKEVIAANPEDYFQDTFKGISDDQTFYLQGNHAVILFQNYEIAPYSSGLPEIQIPLANTETGDSSALVVKINGSVLDIGQAPLYTNKDGMTMAPLRSISTALGYKLIWNETLRQAELTKGSQRITVTKGKVSYPTNKQSTISLDTEPVVKNGSLYVPLAFFSKVFQAKVVYTSDSLTISN
;
A
#
# COMPACT_ATOMS: atom_id res chain seq x y z
N MET A 1 -49.09 -57.08 -14.41
CA MET A 1 -48.06 -57.16 -13.34
C MET A 1 -46.83 -56.41 -13.84
N THR A 2 -46.91 -55.07 -13.72
CA THR A 2 -45.99 -54.22 -12.94
C THR A 2 -44.65 -53.96 -13.65
N HIS A 3 -44.69 -52.97 -14.56
CA HIS A 3 -43.53 -52.18 -14.98
C HIS A 3 -43.02 -51.34 -13.80
N ASN A 4 -41.75 -51.50 -13.44
CA ASN A 4 -41.05 -50.57 -12.56
C ASN A 4 -40.26 -49.57 -13.42
N ASN A 5 -40.81 -48.36 -13.52
CA ASN A 5 -40.17 -47.18 -14.07
C ASN A 5 -39.00 -46.76 -13.17
N LEU A 6 -37.77 -46.72 -13.71
CA LEU A 6 -36.71 -45.89 -13.13
C LEU A 6 -37.13 -44.42 -13.31
N LYS A 7 -37.57 -43.79 -12.22
CA LYS A 7 -37.67 -42.33 -12.14
C LYS A 7 -36.26 -41.77 -12.03
N THR A 8 -35.79 -41.18 -13.11
CA THR A 8 -34.71 -40.19 -13.13
C THR A 8 -35.09 -39.05 -12.19
N ILE A 9 -34.41 -38.94 -11.06
CA ILE A 9 -34.49 -37.75 -10.20
C ILE A 9 -33.65 -36.67 -10.89
N SER A 10 -34.34 -35.83 -11.66
CA SER A 10 -33.82 -34.56 -12.16
C SER A 10 -33.55 -33.66 -10.96
N MET A 11 -32.28 -33.54 -10.56
CA MET A 11 -31.84 -32.59 -9.55
C MET A 11 -31.88 -31.20 -10.18
N LYS A 12 -33.02 -30.52 -10.05
CA LYS A 12 -33.14 -29.10 -10.36
C LYS A 12 -32.25 -28.32 -9.40
N LEU A 13 -31.13 -27.83 -9.90
CA LEU A 13 -30.37 -26.74 -9.26
C LEU A 13 -31.35 -25.58 -9.02
N LEU A 14 -31.67 -25.33 -7.75
CA LEU A 14 -32.34 -24.10 -7.36
C LEU A 14 -31.30 -22.98 -7.50
N ALA A 15 -31.48 -22.16 -8.54
CA ALA A 15 -30.81 -20.88 -8.64
C ALA A 15 -31.31 -19.99 -7.49
N ILE A 16 -30.54 -19.92 -6.40
CA ILE A 16 -30.76 -18.91 -5.36
C ILE A 16 -30.29 -17.59 -5.97
N GLY A 17 -31.27 -16.77 -6.32
CA GLY A 17 -31.07 -15.45 -6.87
C GLY A 17 -30.20 -14.61 -5.94
N VAL A 18 -29.12 -14.09 -6.50
CA VAL A 18 -28.33 -13.01 -5.93
C VAL A 18 -29.29 -11.85 -5.70
N VAL A 19 -29.69 -11.62 -4.46
CA VAL A 19 -30.34 -10.37 -4.06
C VAL A 19 -29.23 -9.32 -4.10
N GLY A 20 -29.15 -8.63 -5.23
CA GLY A 20 -28.30 -7.46 -5.41
C GLY A 20 -28.69 -6.41 -4.37
N ILE A 21 -27.77 -6.12 -3.47
CA ILE A 21 -27.87 -4.99 -2.56
C ILE A 21 -27.65 -3.73 -3.40
N PHE A 22 -28.75 -3.09 -3.79
CA PHE A 22 -28.72 -1.75 -4.38
C PHE A 22 -28.33 -0.73 -3.30
N ILE A 23 -27.12 -0.20 -3.39
CA ILE A 23 -26.70 0.95 -2.58
C ILE A 23 -27.15 2.22 -3.34
N PHE A 24 -28.12 2.95 -2.76
CA PHE A 24 -28.54 4.27 -3.23
C PHE A 24 -27.40 5.29 -3.06
N GLN A 25 -26.96 5.91 -4.16
CA GLN A 25 -26.18 7.16 -4.10
C GLN A 25 -27.13 8.36 -4.01
N ALA A 26 -27.07 9.11 -2.91
CA ALA A 26 -27.64 10.45 -2.84
C ALA A 26 -26.51 11.48 -3.04
N GLY A 27 -26.48 12.10 -4.23
CA GLY A 27 -25.64 13.24 -4.53
C GLY A 27 -26.31 14.54 -4.06
N ALA A 28 -25.58 15.37 -3.30
CA ALA A 28 -25.91 16.76 -3.09
C ALA A 28 -24.78 17.63 -3.67
N SER A 29 -25.09 18.32 -4.77
CA SER A 29 -24.21 19.27 -5.43
C SER A 29 -24.25 20.61 -4.68
N PHE A 30 -23.12 21.06 -4.13
CA PHE A 30 -22.98 22.44 -3.66
C PHE A 30 -22.25 23.27 -4.72
N SER A 31 -22.96 24.25 -5.27
CA SER A 31 -22.44 25.28 -6.16
C SER A 31 -21.97 26.47 -5.31
N PHE A 32 -20.70 26.83 -5.37
CA PHE A 32 -20.19 28.07 -4.78
C PHE A 32 -19.98 29.12 -5.86
N ALA A 33 -20.58 30.29 -5.61
CA ALA A 33 -20.59 31.45 -6.48
C ALA A 33 -19.18 32.04 -6.68
N LYS A 34 -19.02 32.64 -7.86
CA LYS A 34 -17.84 33.33 -8.39
C LYS A 34 -17.70 34.71 -7.73
N GLU A 35 -16.50 35.05 -7.25
CA GLU A 35 -16.06 36.45 -7.15
C GLU A 35 -14.65 36.58 -7.77
N ASN A 36 -14.48 37.65 -8.54
CA ASN A 36 -13.28 38.03 -9.29
C ASN A 36 -12.72 39.36 -8.72
N PRO A 37 -11.53 39.85 -9.09
CA PRO A 37 -10.39 39.95 -8.21
C PRO A 37 -10.07 41.40 -7.81
N ALA A 38 -9.35 41.58 -6.70
CA ALA A 38 -8.69 42.84 -6.40
C ALA A 38 -7.16 42.66 -6.44
N ALA A 39 -6.51 43.67 -7.01
CA ALA A 39 -5.15 43.67 -7.49
C ALA A 39 -4.08 43.68 -6.38
N GLY A 40 -2.99 42.93 -6.66
CA GLY A 40 -1.63 43.44 -6.63
C GLY A 40 -1.01 43.86 -5.29
N VAL A 41 -0.25 42.95 -4.67
CA VAL A 41 1.05 43.29 -4.08
C VAL A 41 2.01 42.13 -4.30
N SER A 42 3.08 42.40 -5.07
CA SER A 42 4.21 41.52 -5.29
C SER A 42 4.90 41.20 -3.96
N HIS A 43 4.61 40.02 -3.40
CA HIS A 43 5.41 39.43 -2.34
C HIS A 43 6.34 38.41 -2.98
N ALA A 44 7.65 38.61 -2.81
CA ALA A 44 8.66 37.62 -3.17
C ALA A 44 8.25 36.26 -2.60
N LYS A 45 8.04 35.26 -3.48
CA LYS A 45 7.78 33.89 -3.06
C LYS A 45 9.04 33.36 -2.40
N SER A 46 9.09 33.46 -1.08
CA SER A 46 9.90 32.58 -0.25
C SER A 46 9.52 31.15 -0.63
N PHE A 47 10.47 30.42 -1.22
CA PHE A 47 10.34 28.97 -1.36
C PHE A 47 10.48 28.37 0.04
N ALA A 48 9.36 28.31 0.77
CA ALA A 48 9.27 27.52 1.98
C ALA A 48 9.68 26.09 1.60
N ALA A 49 10.72 25.56 2.25
CA ALA A 49 11.08 24.15 2.13
C ALA A 49 9.80 23.33 2.35
N LYS A 50 9.49 22.39 1.43
CA LYS A 50 8.33 21.49 1.59
C LYS A 50 8.42 20.88 2.99
N GLN A 51 7.50 21.27 3.86
CA GLN A 51 7.49 20.84 5.26
C GLN A 51 7.34 19.31 5.27
N GLN A 52 8.26 18.63 5.95
CA GLN A 52 8.21 17.17 6.08
C GLN A 52 6.94 16.79 6.83
N LEU A 53 6.07 16.02 6.18
CA LEU A 53 4.88 15.43 6.79
C LEU A 53 5.30 14.24 7.65
N PRO A 54 5.01 14.25 8.96
CA PRO A 54 5.25 13.09 9.81
C PRO A 54 4.31 11.94 9.44
N ALA A 55 4.66 10.73 9.88
CA ALA A 55 3.75 9.59 9.81
C ALA A 55 2.48 9.88 10.60
N ILE A 56 1.34 9.59 9.98
CA ILE A 56 0.03 9.66 10.63
C ILE A 56 0.00 8.63 11.75
N GLN A 57 -0.61 9.02 12.87
CA GLN A 57 -0.73 8.17 14.05
C GLN A 57 -2.09 7.49 14.06
N PHE A 58 -2.14 6.31 14.68
CA PHE A 58 -3.35 5.51 14.78
C PHE A 58 -3.54 5.03 16.22
N THR A 59 -4.77 5.03 16.67
CA THR A 59 -5.19 4.22 17.82
C THR A 59 -6.20 3.18 17.37
N THR A 60 -6.30 2.08 18.11
CA THR A 60 -7.22 1.00 17.81
C THR A 60 -8.45 1.11 18.71
N LYS A 61 -9.64 1.11 18.11
CA LYS A 61 -10.90 0.87 18.81
C LYS A 61 -11.24 -0.62 18.71
N LYS A 62 -11.74 -1.18 19.80
CA LYS A 62 -12.12 -2.59 19.89
C LYS A 62 -13.60 -2.74 20.24
N ILE A 63 -14.27 -3.69 19.61
CA ILE A 63 -15.58 -4.20 20.01
C ILE A 63 -15.44 -5.71 20.14
N ASN A 64 -15.54 -6.20 21.37
CA ASN A 64 -15.47 -7.63 21.66
C ASN A 64 -16.80 -8.07 22.27
N THR A 65 -17.38 -9.14 21.75
CA THR A 65 -18.65 -9.69 22.24
C THR A 65 -18.59 -11.20 22.14
N ASP A 66 -19.12 -11.87 23.15
CA ASP A 66 -19.24 -13.32 23.20
C ASP A 66 -20.67 -13.64 23.67
N THR A 67 -21.46 -14.21 22.78
CA THR A 67 -22.84 -14.59 23.04
C THR A 67 -23.09 -16.01 22.52
N LYS A 68 -24.26 -16.57 22.88
CA LYS A 68 -24.71 -17.85 22.31
C LYS A 68 -25.03 -17.78 20.81
N MET A 69 -25.22 -16.58 20.25
CA MET A 69 -25.65 -16.39 18.87
C MET A 69 -24.50 -15.98 17.95
N TYR A 70 -23.55 -15.19 18.47
CA TYR A 70 -22.38 -14.77 17.74
C TYR A 70 -21.21 -14.38 18.66
N THR A 71 -20.00 -14.46 18.13
CA THR A 71 -18.79 -13.83 18.67
C THR A 71 -18.34 -12.68 17.77
N ALA A 72 -17.83 -11.62 18.38
CA ALA A 72 -17.27 -10.47 17.68
C ALA A 72 -15.88 -10.15 18.22
N ALA A 73 -14.90 -10.03 17.32
CA ALA A 73 -13.55 -9.58 17.58
C ALA A 73 -13.17 -8.49 16.57
N ILE A 74 -13.62 -7.27 16.84
CA ILE A 74 -13.55 -6.15 15.89
C ILE A 74 -12.48 -5.17 16.35
N GLU A 75 -11.46 -4.96 15.52
CA GLU A 75 -10.40 -3.97 15.70
C GLU A 75 -10.35 -3.03 14.49
N TYR A 76 -10.66 -1.74 14.68
CA TYR A 76 -10.65 -0.75 13.61
C TYR A 76 -9.82 0.50 13.98
N PRO A 77 -9.24 1.18 12.97
CA PRO A 77 -8.34 2.30 13.23
C PRO A 77 -9.09 3.60 13.52
N VAL A 78 -8.49 4.41 14.37
CA VAL A 78 -8.82 5.83 14.57
C VAL A 78 -7.59 6.64 14.15
N VAL A 79 -7.74 7.39 13.07
CA VAL A 79 -6.70 8.19 12.42
C VAL A 79 -6.49 9.50 13.19
N GLN A 80 -5.23 9.89 13.39
CA GLN A 80 -4.80 11.11 14.06
C GLN A 80 -3.65 11.79 13.31
N GLY A 81 -3.71 13.11 13.20
CA GLY A 81 -2.66 13.92 12.60
C GLY A 81 -2.82 14.16 11.09
N LEU A 82 -4.02 13.97 10.55
CA LEU A 82 -4.34 14.45 9.20
C LEU A 82 -4.34 15.99 9.18
N GLN A 83 -3.90 16.57 8.07
CA GLN A 83 -3.84 18.03 7.92
C GLN A 83 -5.23 18.69 7.99
N SER A 84 -6.29 17.98 7.59
CA SER A 84 -7.67 18.44 7.72
C SER A 84 -8.37 17.73 8.89
N ALA A 85 -8.64 18.48 9.96
CA ALA A 85 -9.37 17.97 11.13
C ALA A 85 -10.82 17.58 10.78
N GLN A 86 -11.47 18.30 9.86
CA GLN A 86 -12.81 17.97 9.41
C GLN A 86 -12.82 16.59 8.73
N TYR A 87 -11.96 16.39 7.73
CA TYR A 87 -11.91 15.14 6.99
C TYR A 87 -11.42 13.97 7.86
N GLN A 88 -10.54 14.23 8.82
CA GLN A 88 -10.16 13.24 9.84
C GLN A 88 -11.39 12.73 10.61
N GLY A 89 -12.28 13.66 11.02
CA GLY A 89 -13.55 13.32 11.67
C GLY A 89 -14.45 12.48 10.76
N GLU A 90 -14.61 12.88 9.51
CA GLU A 90 -15.42 12.16 8.51
C GLU A 90 -14.89 10.76 8.22
N LEU A 91 -13.57 10.59 8.08
CA LEU A 91 -12.92 9.30 7.85
C LEU A 91 -13.10 8.37 9.06
N ASN A 92 -12.82 8.87 10.27
CA ASN A 92 -12.99 8.10 11.50
C ASN A 92 -14.46 7.70 11.72
N HIS A 93 -15.41 8.60 11.42
CA HIS A 93 -16.83 8.30 11.47
C HIS A 93 -17.20 7.20 10.48
N ARG A 94 -16.75 7.29 9.22
CA ARG A 94 -17.03 6.30 8.19
C ARG A 94 -16.51 4.91 8.57
N ILE A 95 -15.26 4.81 9.02
CA ILE A 95 -14.66 3.53 9.45
C ILE A 95 -15.45 2.94 10.62
N ALA A 96 -15.80 3.76 11.62
CA ALA A 96 -16.56 3.31 12.77
C ALA A 96 -17.98 2.85 12.41
N GLU A 97 -18.67 3.57 11.52
CA GLU A 97 -20.00 3.20 11.05
C GLU A 97 -19.98 1.92 10.21
N THR A 98 -18.99 1.73 9.33
CA THR A 98 -18.85 0.46 8.60
C THR A 98 -18.69 -0.71 9.56
N ALA A 99 -17.80 -0.61 10.55
CA ALA A 99 -17.59 -1.68 11.53
C ALA A 99 -18.86 -1.98 12.37
N ARG A 100 -19.64 -0.95 12.73
CA ARG A 100 -20.91 -1.13 13.45
C ARG A 100 -21.99 -1.75 12.58
N ALA A 101 -22.13 -1.30 11.35
CA ALA A 101 -23.10 -1.85 10.40
C ALA A 101 -22.82 -3.32 10.09
N ASP A 102 -21.56 -3.71 9.95
CA ASP A 102 -21.17 -5.11 9.78
C ASP A 102 -21.57 -5.96 11.00
N LEU A 103 -21.28 -5.47 12.22
CA LEU A 103 -21.67 -6.14 13.45
C LEU A 103 -23.19 -6.27 13.57
N GLU A 104 -23.93 -5.19 13.32
CA GLU A 104 -25.39 -5.18 13.37
C GLU A 104 -25.98 -6.17 12.36
N THR A 105 -25.41 -6.26 11.16
CA THR A 105 -25.83 -7.23 10.14
C THR A 105 -25.66 -8.67 10.64
N VAL A 106 -24.50 -8.99 11.22
CA VAL A 106 -24.23 -10.33 11.77
C VAL A 106 -25.14 -10.63 12.95
N GLN A 107 -25.34 -9.67 13.85
CA GLN A 107 -26.24 -9.83 14.99
C GLN A 107 -27.66 -10.14 14.53
N GLN A 108 -28.23 -9.31 13.64
CA GLN A 108 -29.59 -9.48 13.16
C GLN A 108 -29.77 -10.81 12.41
N GLN A 109 -28.77 -11.25 11.65
CA GLN A 109 -28.83 -12.52 10.95
C GLN A 109 -28.73 -13.70 11.93
N ALA A 110 -27.80 -13.65 12.89
CA ALA A 110 -27.64 -14.69 13.91
C ALA A 110 -28.91 -14.85 14.77
N GLU A 111 -29.56 -13.75 15.16
CA GLU A 111 -30.83 -13.79 15.89
C GLU A 111 -31.96 -14.46 15.08
N ARG A 112 -32.06 -14.13 13.79
CA ARG A 112 -33.05 -14.76 12.90
C ARG A 112 -32.80 -16.26 12.73
N ASP A 113 -31.56 -16.64 12.47
CA ASP A 113 -31.20 -18.03 12.17
C ASP A 113 -31.24 -18.91 13.42
N ALA A 114 -30.83 -18.38 14.58
CA ALA A 114 -30.99 -19.07 15.86
C ALA A 114 -32.47 -19.31 16.20
N SER A 115 -33.34 -18.32 15.97
CA SER A 115 -34.78 -18.48 16.16
C SER A 115 -35.38 -19.54 15.22
N ALA A 116 -34.91 -19.58 13.97
CA ALA A 116 -35.37 -20.57 13.00
C ALA A 116 -34.90 -21.99 13.34
N ALA A 117 -33.65 -22.14 13.77
CA ALA A 117 -33.09 -23.42 14.22
C ALA A 117 -33.83 -23.96 15.44
N GLU A 118 -34.10 -23.11 16.44
CA GLU A 118 -34.90 -23.49 17.62
C GLU A 118 -36.30 -23.97 17.23
N ALA A 119 -36.99 -23.25 16.33
CA ALA A 119 -38.31 -23.62 15.85
C ALA A 119 -38.32 -24.95 15.05
N ALA A 120 -37.21 -25.27 14.37
CA ALA A 120 -37.02 -26.52 13.65
C ALA A 120 -36.55 -27.68 14.53
N GLY A 121 -36.04 -27.40 15.74
CA GLY A 121 -35.38 -28.38 16.60
C GLY A 121 -33.96 -28.74 16.16
N ASP A 122 -33.31 -27.86 15.40
CA ASP A 122 -31.94 -28.01 14.89
C ASP A 122 -30.91 -27.32 15.80
N ASP A 123 -29.67 -27.80 15.77
CA ASP A 123 -28.55 -27.14 16.46
C ASP A 123 -28.14 -25.86 15.71
N PHE A 124 -27.96 -24.77 16.46
CA PHE A 124 -27.44 -23.51 15.93
C PHE A 124 -25.94 -23.38 16.22
N ILE A 125 -25.17 -23.07 15.18
CA ILE A 125 -23.74 -22.76 15.29
C ILE A 125 -23.60 -21.24 15.43
N PRO A 126 -22.97 -20.72 16.50
CA PRO A 126 -22.73 -19.29 16.66
C PRO A 126 -21.95 -18.70 15.48
N TYR A 127 -22.32 -17.49 15.08
CA TYR A 127 -21.64 -16.78 14.00
C TYR A 127 -20.40 -16.07 14.50
N ASP A 128 -19.39 -15.90 13.67
CA ASP A 128 -18.19 -15.17 14.04
C ASP A 128 -17.98 -13.96 13.12
N ILE A 129 -17.73 -12.79 13.70
CA ILE A 129 -17.23 -11.63 12.98
C ILE A 129 -15.86 -11.22 13.53
N THR A 130 -14.87 -11.16 12.65
CA THR A 130 -13.53 -10.63 12.97
C THR A 130 -13.22 -9.48 12.04
N VAL A 131 -12.87 -8.32 12.60
CA VAL A 131 -12.40 -7.16 11.82
C VAL A 131 -10.98 -6.84 12.26
N LYS A 132 -10.08 -6.68 11.29
CA LYS A 132 -8.71 -6.22 11.51
C LYS A 132 -8.36 -5.16 10.49
N TYR A 133 -7.33 -4.35 10.78
CA TYR A 133 -6.82 -3.39 9.82
C TYR A 133 -5.30 -3.43 9.70
N GLU A 134 -4.82 -3.02 8.53
CA GLU A 134 -3.42 -2.90 8.18
C GLU A 134 -3.18 -1.51 7.59
N VAL A 135 -2.15 -0.82 8.08
CA VAL A 135 -1.70 0.45 7.49
C VAL A 135 -0.66 0.10 6.42
N GLN A 136 -1.04 0.30 5.16
CA GLN A 136 -0.21 -0.02 3.98
C GLN A 136 0.69 1.16 3.58
N SER A 137 0.24 2.38 3.91
CA SER A 137 0.99 3.62 3.71
C SER A 137 0.58 4.65 4.78
N ASP A 138 1.55 5.35 5.37
CA ASP A 138 1.39 6.13 6.62
C ASP A 138 1.11 7.63 6.42
N GLY A 139 0.95 8.11 5.18
CA GLY A 139 0.66 9.53 4.90
C GLY A 139 1.81 10.50 5.16
N SER A 140 3.02 10.01 5.43
CA SER A 140 4.22 10.83 5.57
C SER A 140 4.78 11.26 4.22
N THR A 141 5.78 12.16 4.22
CA THR A 141 6.48 12.55 2.98
C THR A 141 7.21 11.38 2.31
N ARG A 142 7.64 10.36 3.07
CA ARG A 142 8.23 9.13 2.51
C ARG A 142 7.25 8.40 1.59
N ASP A 143 5.98 8.51 1.94
CA ASP A 143 4.86 7.84 1.30
C ASP A 143 4.13 8.80 0.32
N ASN A 144 4.81 9.87 -0.10
CA ASN A 144 4.27 10.93 -0.96
C ASN A 144 3.02 11.62 -0.39
N GLY A 145 2.83 11.55 0.93
CA GLY A 145 1.63 12.06 1.59
C GLY A 145 0.40 11.15 1.39
N TYR A 146 0.57 9.93 0.89
CA TYR A 146 -0.53 8.98 0.72
C TYR A 146 -0.72 8.15 1.98
N LEU A 147 -1.94 8.19 2.51
CA LEU A 147 -2.41 7.31 3.56
C LEU A 147 -3.20 6.19 2.90
N SER A 148 -2.89 4.94 3.23
CA SER A 148 -3.63 3.78 2.74
C SER A 148 -3.86 2.77 3.86
N ILE A 149 -5.13 2.46 4.11
CA ILE A 149 -5.58 1.54 5.16
C ILE A 149 -6.38 0.42 4.51
N LYS A 150 -6.04 -0.83 4.80
CA LYS A 150 -6.80 -2.02 4.41
C LYS A 150 -7.52 -2.56 5.64
N VAL A 151 -8.84 -2.72 5.59
CA VAL A 151 -9.67 -3.30 6.65
C VAL A 151 -10.21 -4.63 6.14
N LEU A 152 -10.00 -5.70 6.90
CA LEU A 152 -10.41 -7.06 6.59
C LEU A 152 -11.54 -7.44 7.54
N THR A 153 -12.73 -7.69 6.99
CA THR A 153 -13.91 -8.18 7.71
C THR A 153 -14.15 -9.64 7.33
N TYR A 154 -13.86 -10.57 8.25
CA TYR A 154 -14.20 -11.98 8.12
C TYR A 154 -15.53 -12.25 8.83
N VAL A 155 -16.44 -12.94 8.14
CA VAL A 155 -17.72 -13.40 8.70
C VAL A 155 -17.88 -14.90 8.46
N PHE A 156 -18.18 -15.64 9.52
CA PHE A 156 -18.58 -17.04 9.46
C PHE A 156 -20.03 -17.19 9.93
N THR A 157 -20.88 -17.74 9.06
CA THR A 157 -22.31 -17.97 9.34
C THR A 157 -22.67 -19.45 9.27
N GLY A 158 -21.74 -20.34 9.61
CA GLY A 158 -21.85 -21.79 9.37
C GLY A 158 -21.29 -22.24 8.02
N GLY A 159 -21.34 -23.55 7.76
CA GLY A 159 -20.77 -24.18 6.56
C GLY A 159 -19.28 -24.54 6.70
N ALA A 160 -18.59 -24.70 5.57
CA ALA A 160 -17.20 -25.18 5.55
C ALA A 160 -16.16 -24.09 5.87
N HIS A 161 -16.47 -22.82 5.60
CA HIS A 161 -15.59 -21.68 5.85
C HIS A 161 -16.40 -20.37 5.87
N GLY A 162 -15.84 -19.32 6.48
CA GLY A 162 -16.38 -17.96 6.36
C GLY A 162 -15.92 -17.25 5.10
N ILE A 163 -16.32 -15.99 4.94
CA ILE A 163 -15.94 -15.12 3.82
C ILE A 163 -15.22 -13.90 4.36
N THR A 164 -14.17 -13.47 3.66
CA THR A 164 -13.48 -12.21 3.95
C THR A 164 -13.85 -11.16 2.92
N ARG A 165 -14.26 -9.99 3.40
CA ARG A 165 -14.35 -8.76 2.62
C ARG A 165 -13.17 -7.86 2.97
N ALA A 166 -12.56 -7.24 1.98
CA ALA A 166 -11.56 -6.21 2.18
C ALA A 166 -12.09 -4.84 1.74
N ASP A 167 -12.04 -3.87 2.66
CA ASP A 167 -12.34 -2.46 2.42
C ASP A 167 -11.04 -1.65 2.48
N THR A 168 -10.89 -0.66 1.59
CA THR A 168 -9.66 0.15 1.52
C THR A 168 -9.95 1.64 1.58
N TYR A 169 -9.14 2.38 2.33
CA TYR A 169 -9.24 3.83 2.45
C TYR A 169 -7.93 4.46 1.97
N ASN A 170 -7.97 5.12 0.80
CA ASN A 170 -6.81 5.76 0.17
C ASN A 170 -7.00 7.28 0.15
N ILE A 171 -6.12 8.01 0.83
CA ILE A 171 -6.26 9.44 1.08
C ILE A 171 -4.97 10.16 0.76
N HIS A 172 -5.06 11.28 0.05
CA HIS A 172 -3.95 12.22 -0.05
C HIS A 172 -3.99 13.17 1.16
N ASN A 173 -3.02 13.03 2.07
CA ASN A 173 -2.87 13.86 3.26
C ASN A 173 -2.37 15.26 2.88
N ALA A 174 -3.32 16.12 2.51
CA ALA A 174 -3.10 17.51 2.14
C ALA A 174 -4.06 18.43 2.93
N PRO A 175 -3.83 19.75 2.99
CA PRO A 175 -4.77 20.69 3.62
C PRO A 175 -6.19 20.59 3.08
N LYS A 176 -6.32 20.24 1.78
CA LYS A 176 -7.57 19.85 1.13
C LYS A 176 -7.45 18.37 0.75
N PRO A 177 -7.83 17.44 1.64
CA PRO A 177 -7.70 16.01 1.37
C PRO A 177 -8.71 15.57 0.32
N SER A 178 -8.35 14.53 -0.41
CA SER A 178 -9.23 13.85 -1.36
C SER A 178 -9.02 12.34 -1.25
N LEU A 179 -10.08 11.59 -1.55
CA LEU A 179 -9.91 10.17 -1.85
C LEU A 179 -9.04 10.04 -3.10
N ILE A 180 -8.11 9.11 -3.08
CA ILE A 180 -7.29 8.77 -4.24
C ILE A 180 -8.08 7.75 -5.05
N THR A 181 -8.25 8.02 -6.34
CA THR A 181 -8.84 7.06 -7.29
C THR A 181 -7.75 6.46 -8.18
N LEU A 182 -8.03 5.32 -8.81
CA LEU A 182 -7.14 4.74 -9.83
C LEU A 182 -6.94 5.70 -11.01
N LYS A 183 -7.95 6.52 -11.33
CA LYS A 183 -7.85 7.55 -12.37
C LYS A 183 -6.86 8.66 -11.99
N ASP A 184 -6.79 9.04 -10.72
CA ASP A 184 -5.80 10.03 -10.25
C ASP A 184 -4.36 9.50 -10.37
N LEU A 185 -4.18 8.19 -10.22
CA LEU A 185 -2.88 7.51 -10.23
C LEU A 185 -2.37 7.19 -11.65
N PHE A 186 -3.27 6.82 -12.55
CA PHE A 186 -2.92 6.30 -13.89
C PHE A 186 -3.53 7.12 -15.04
N GLY A 187 -4.23 8.21 -14.75
CA GLY A 187 -4.88 9.07 -15.73
C GLY A 187 -6.10 8.43 -16.40
N ALA A 188 -6.54 9.00 -17.52
CA ALA A 188 -7.76 8.58 -18.22
C ALA A 188 -7.73 7.11 -18.70
N ASN A 189 -6.54 6.54 -18.93
CA ASN A 189 -6.34 5.19 -19.43
C ASN A 189 -6.15 4.13 -18.33
N TYR A 190 -6.46 4.47 -17.07
CA TYR A 190 -6.21 3.60 -15.91
C TYR A 190 -6.76 2.17 -16.08
N LYS A 191 -8.00 2.01 -16.57
CA LYS A 191 -8.59 0.68 -16.83
C LYS A 191 -7.76 -0.13 -17.82
N THR A 192 -7.28 0.51 -18.90
CA THR A 192 -6.47 -0.18 -19.92
C THR A 192 -5.15 -0.68 -19.33
N VAL A 193 -4.45 0.17 -18.57
CA VAL A 193 -3.17 -0.17 -17.93
C VAL A 193 -3.34 -1.33 -16.95
N ILE A 194 -4.34 -1.22 -16.06
CA ILE A 194 -4.57 -2.20 -15.01
C ILE A 194 -5.09 -3.52 -15.61
N ASN A 195 -6.09 -3.47 -16.49
CA ASN A 195 -6.64 -4.68 -17.11
C ASN A 195 -5.59 -5.45 -17.90
N LYS A 196 -4.65 -4.76 -18.57
CA LYS A 196 -3.52 -5.40 -19.25
C LYS A 196 -2.67 -6.17 -18.25
N LYS A 197 -2.25 -5.53 -17.17
CA LYS A 197 -1.38 -6.15 -16.17
C LYS A 197 -2.06 -7.31 -15.43
N VAL A 198 -3.35 -7.17 -15.10
CA VAL A 198 -4.12 -8.26 -14.47
C VAL A 198 -4.19 -9.47 -15.40
N LYS A 199 -4.48 -9.27 -16.69
CA LYS A 199 -4.48 -10.35 -17.69
C LYS A 199 -3.12 -11.03 -17.84
N GLU A 200 -2.02 -10.26 -17.81
CA GLU A 200 -0.66 -10.80 -17.84
C GLU A 200 -0.38 -11.71 -16.62
N VAL A 201 -0.82 -11.30 -15.42
CA VAL A 201 -0.64 -12.09 -14.19
C VAL A 201 -1.47 -13.37 -14.22
N ILE A 202 -2.73 -13.29 -14.66
CA ILE A 202 -3.61 -14.46 -14.79
C ILE A 202 -3.05 -15.43 -15.83
N ALA A 203 -2.60 -14.94 -16.99
CA ALA A 203 -2.03 -15.78 -18.04
C ALA A 203 -0.70 -16.45 -17.64
N ALA A 204 0.06 -15.84 -16.73
CA ALA A 204 1.30 -16.39 -16.23
C ALA A 204 1.11 -17.50 -15.18
N ASN A 205 -0.04 -17.55 -14.49
CA ASN A 205 -0.32 -18.52 -13.42
C ASN A 205 -1.77 -19.07 -13.55
N PRO A 206 -2.14 -19.67 -14.69
CA PRO A 206 -3.53 -20.00 -15.01
C PRO A 206 -4.20 -20.97 -14.01
N GLU A 207 -3.43 -21.79 -13.31
CA GLU A 207 -3.89 -22.73 -12.29
C GLU A 207 -4.42 -22.05 -11.01
N ASP A 208 -3.98 -20.82 -10.73
CA ASP A 208 -4.35 -20.09 -9.52
C ASP A 208 -5.63 -19.26 -9.69
N TYR A 209 -6.13 -19.12 -10.93
CA TYR A 209 -7.21 -18.21 -11.31
C TYR A 209 -8.32 -18.89 -12.11
N PHE A 210 -9.53 -18.32 -12.03
CA PHE A 210 -10.64 -18.73 -12.87
C PHE A 210 -10.44 -18.29 -14.32
N GLN A 211 -10.36 -19.28 -15.21
CA GLN A 211 -10.23 -19.04 -16.64
C GLN A 211 -11.45 -18.28 -17.18
N ASP A 212 -11.21 -17.35 -18.11
CA ASP A 212 -12.21 -16.53 -18.81
C ASP A 212 -13.17 -15.69 -17.94
N THR A 213 -12.92 -15.57 -16.64
CA THR A 213 -13.83 -14.88 -15.71
C THR A 213 -13.53 -13.38 -15.59
N PHE A 214 -12.26 -12.98 -15.66
CA PHE A 214 -11.89 -11.56 -15.57
C PHE A 214 -12.34 -10.75 -16.80
N LYS A 215 -13.35 -9.89 -16.62
CA LYS A 215 -13.87 -9.00 -17.68
C LYS A 215 -13.24 -7.61 -17.68
N GLY A 216 -12.50 -7.27 -16.63
CA GLY A 216 -11.92 -5.96 -16.40
C GLY A 216 -12.30 -5.43 -15.02
N ILE A 217 -11.52 -4.49 -14.50
CA ILE A 217 -11.79 -3.82 -13.23
C ILE A 217 -13.02 -2.91 -13.32
N SER A 218 -13.71 -2.74 -12.19
CA SER A 218 -14.77 -1.74 -12.04
C SER A 218 -14.21 -0.31 -11.88
N ASP A 219 -15.08 0.71 -11.92
CA ASP A 219 -14.68 2.10 -11.64
C ASP A 219 -14.30 2.32 -10.16
N ASP A 220 -14.83 1.48 -9.28
CA ASP A 220 -14.64 1.47 -7.83
C ASP A 220 -13.79 0.29 -7.33
N GLN A 221 -13.00 -0.32 -8.21
CA GLN A 221 -12.17 -1.48 -7.89
C GLN A 221 -11.35 -1.25 -6.61
N THR A 222 -11.45 -2.17 -5.67
CA THR A 222 -10.69 -2.12 -4.42
C THR A 222 -9.19 -2.12 -4.70
N PHE A 223 -8.47 -1.19 -4.09
CA PHE A 223 -7.02 -1.12 -4.20
C PHE A 223 -6.42 -0.46 -2.97
N TYR A 224 -5.14 -0.67 -2.72
CA TYR A 224 -4.41 0.07 -1.71
C TYR A 224 -3.05 0.55 -2.25
N LEU A 225 -2.41 1.48 -1.55
CA LEU A 225 -1.10 2.00 -1.89
C LEU A 225 -0.05 1.39 -0.97
N GLN A 226 1.01 0.86 -1.56
CA GLN A 226 2.12 0.27 -0.82
C GLN A 226 3.42 0.54 -1.56
N GLY A 227 4.29 1.34 -0.95
CA GLY A 227 5.51 1.82 -1.61
C GLY A 227 5.18 2.57 -2.90
N ASN A 228 5.75 2.13 -4.03
CA ASN A 228 5.53 2.73 -5.36
C ASN A 228 4.50 2.00 -6.22
N HIS A 229 3.57 1.26 -5.61
CA HIS A 229 2.56 0.47 -6.32
C HIS A 229 1.15 0.83 -5.85
N ALA A 230 0.21 0.81 -6.81
CA ALA A 230 -1.18 0.53 -6.50
C ALA A 230 -1.35 -0.99 -6.52
N VAL A 231 -1.80 -1.57 -5.43
CA VAL A 231 -2.10 -3.00 -5.33
C VAL A 231 -3.59 -3.16 -5.54
N ILE A 232 -3.97 -3.75 -6.67
CA ILE A 232 -5.36 -4.05 -7.03
C ILE A 232 -5.78 -5.29 -6.26
N LEU A 233 -6.84 -5.19 -5.48
CA LEU A 233 -7.34 -6.25 -4.63
C LEU A 233 -8.64 -6.78 -5.22
N PHE A 234 -8.74 -8.11 -5.27
CA PHE A 234 -9.94 -8.84 -5.68
C PHE A 234 -10.53 -9.56 -4.47
N GLN A 235 -11.85 -9.50 -4.33
CA GLN A 235 -12.56 -10.17 -3.23
C GLN A 235 -12.51 -11.71 -3.41
N ASN A 236 -12.83 -12.46 -2.35
CA ASN A 236 -12.92 -13.93 -2.47
C ASN A 236 -13.86 -14.30 -3.63
N TYR A 237 -13.44 -15.29 -4.43
CA TYR A 237 -14.19 -15.80 -5.59
C TYR A 237 -14.34 -14.85 -6.78
N GLU A 238 -13.77 -13.64 -6.75
CA GLU A 238 -13.93 -12.69 -7.86
C GLU A 238 -13.18 -13.13 -9.11
N ILE A 239 -11.92 -13.55 -8.96
CA ILE A 239 -11.07 -14.04 -10.07
C ILE A 239 -10.34 -15.36 -9.77
N ALA A 240 -10.47 -15.90 -8.55
CA ALA A 240 -9.72 -17.06 -8.08
C ALA A 240 -10.54 -17.85 -7.04
N PRO A 241 -10.28 -19.16 -6.84
CA PRO A 241 -10.93 -19.95 -5.81
C PRO A 241 -10.57 -19.45 -4.40
N TYR A 242 -11.38 -19.84 -3.41
CA TYR A 242 -11.19 -19.46 -2.00
C TYR A 242 -9.79 -19.72 -1.46
N SER A 243 -9.18 -20.83 -1.87
CA SER A 243 -7.83 -21.24 -1.44
C SER A 243 -6.74 -20.23 -1.81
N SER A 244 -6.99 -19.39 -2.82
CA SER A 244 -6.08 -18.31 -3.24
C SER A 244 -6.21 -17.06 -2.36
N GLY A 245 -7.14 -17.04 -1.39
CA GLY A 245 -7.37 -15.90 -0.50
C GLY A 245 -7.97 -14.71 -1.24
N LEU A 246 -7.39 -13.53 -1.01
CA LEU A 246 -7.72 -12.29 -1.71
C LEU A 246 -6.60 -11.98 -2.71
N PRO A 247 -6.80 -12.21 -4.03
CA PRO A 247 -5.76 -11.93 -5.00
C PRO A 247 -5.37 -10.45 -5.01
N GLU A 248 -4.07 -10.20 -4.93
CA GLU A 248 -3.47 -8.85 -4.90
C GLU A 248 -2.49 -8.71 -6.07
N ILE A 249 -2.76 -7.75 -6.97
CA ILE A 249 -1.95 -7.53 -8.18
C ILE A 249 -1.31 -6.15 -8.12
N GLN A 250 0.02 -6.13 -8.03
CA GLN A 250 0.80 -4.89 -7.95
C GLN A 250 0.94 -4.23 -9.33
N ILE A 251 0.54 -2.96 -9.40
CA ILE A 251 0.68 -2.09 -10.56
C ILE A 251 1.63 -0.96 -10.18
N PRO A 252 2.82 -0.86 -10.81
CA PRO A 252 3.73 0.26 -10.57
C PRO A 252 3.05 1.60 -10.88
N LEU A 253 3.13 2.56 -9.97
CA LEU A 253 2.63 3.92 -10.22
C LEU A 253 3.48 4.58 -11.30
N ALA A 254 2.85 5.29 -12.24
CA ALA A 254 3.50 5.88 -13.42
C ALA A 254 4.52 7.01 -13.13
N ASN A 255 4.87 7.24 -11.87
CA ASN A 255 6.07 8.01 -11.51
C ASN A 255 7.37 7.24 -11.83
N THR A 256 7.28 6.02 -12.35
CA THR A 256 8.36 5.38 -13.13
C THR A 256 7.78 4.50 -14.25
N GLU A 257 7.79 5.09 -15.44
CA GLU A 257 7.92 4.49 -16.78
C GLU A 257 6.68 3.91 -17.49
N THR A 258 6.18 4.70 -18.45
CA THR A 258 6.32 4.31 -19.86
C THR A 258 6.65 5.55 -20.70
N GLY A 259 7.84 5.58 -21.31
CA GLY A 259 8.08 6.34 -22.54
C GLY A 259 8.56 7.79 -22.44
N ASP A 260 9.31 8.18 -21.41
CA ASP A 260 10.43 9.12 -21.55
C ASP A 260 11.25 9.11 -20.26
N SER A 261 12.57 8.98 -20.36
CA SER A 261 13.47 9.06 -19.21
C SER A 261 13.48 10.49 -18.66
N SER A 262 12.63 10.77 -17.68
CA SER A 262 13.03 11.69 -16.60
C SER A 262 13.61 10.84 -15.47
N ALA A 263 14.73 10.17 -15.77
CA ALA A 263 15.54 9.49 -14.76
C ALA A 263 15.78 10.49 -13.62
N LEU A 264 15.53 10.09 -12.38
CA LEU A 264 15.92 10.85 -11.20
C LEU A 264 17.37 11.31 -11.41
N VAL A 265 17.56 12.61 -11.66
CA VAL A 265 18.85 13.11 -12.10
C VAL A 265 19.78 13.07 -10.90
N VAL A 266 20.75 12.15 -10.90
CA VAL A 266 21.77 12.11 -9.85
C VAL A 266 22.81 13.18 -10.16
N LYS A 267 22.98 14.14 -9.25
CA LYS A 267 23.98 15.21 -9.37
C LYS A 267 25.00 15.10 -8.25
N ILE A 268 26.27 14.97 -8.60
CA ILE A 268 27.38 14.94 -7.65
C ILE A 268 28.22 16.19 -7.83
N ASN A 269 28.36 17.01 -6.78
CA ASN A 269 29.02 18.31 -6.82
C ASN A 269 28.52 19.20 -7.99
N GLY A 270 27.21 19.16 -8.26
CA GLY A 270 26.57 19.92 -9.34
C GLY A 270 26.63 19.27 -10.74
N SER A 271 27.42 18.22 -10.94
CA SER A 271 27.53 17.50 -12.23
C SER A 271 26.58 16.30 -12.28
N VAL A 272 25.90 16.10 -13.40
CA VAL A 272 25.05 14.91 -13.60
C VAL A 272 25.94 13.66 -13.65
N LEU A 273 25.60 12.66 -12.84
CA LEU A 273 26.24 11.35 -12.78
C LEU A 273 25.31 10.31 -13.42
N ASP A 274 25.79 9.68 -14.49
CA ASP A 274 25.14 8.49 -15.03
C ASP A 274 25.42 7.29 -14.12
N ILE A 275 24.36 6.73 -13.55
CA ILE A 275 24.41 5.55 -12.69
C ILE A 275 24.01 4.26 -13.44
N GLY A 276 23.63 4.37 -14.72
CA GLY A 276 23.37 3.31 -15.70
C GLY A 276 23.14 1.91 -15.15
N GLN A 277 24.19 1.09 -15.15
CA GLN A 277 24.17 -0.34 -14.81
C GLN A 277 23.97 -0.66 -13.32
N ALA A 278 24.04 0.35 -12.45
CA ALA A 278 23.82 0.22 -11.02
C ALA A 278 22.84 1.30 -10.53
N PRO A 279 21.56 1.24 -10.94
CA PRO A 279 20.59 2.27 -10.59
C PRO A 279 20.32 2.29 -9.08
N LEU A 280 19.80 3.42 -8.59
CA LEU A 280 19.20 3.46 -7.26
C LEU A 280 18.04 2.46 -7.20
N TYR A 281 17.80 1.88 -6.03
CA TYR A 281 16.61 1.07 -5.82
C TYR A 281 16.15 1.16 -4.37
N THR A 282 14.89 0.84 -4.12
CA THR A 282 14.35 0.76 -2.76
C THR A 282 14.41 -0.70 -2.28
N ASN A 283 15.01 -0.96 -1.12
CA ASN A 283 15.05 -2.31 -0.56
C ASN A 283 13.69 -2.71 0.05
N LYS A 284 13.59 -3.96 0.52
CA LYS A 284 12.37 -4.52 1.15
C LYS A 284 11.90 -3.75 2.40
N ASP A 285 12.79 -3.01 3.04
CA ASP A 285 12.53 -2.21 4.24
C ASP A 285 12.17 -0.75 3.88
N GLY A 286 11.98 -0.43 2.59
CA GLY A 286 11.64 0.91 2.13
C GLY A 286 12.82 1.89 2.04
N MET A 287 14.07 1.42 2.20
CA MET A 287 15.26 2.27 2.20
C MET A 287 15.83 2.43 0.79
N THR A 288 16.12 3.68 0.38
CA THR A 288 16.81 3.95 -0.88
C THR A 288 18.27 3.51 -0.77
N MET A 289 18.64 2.58 -1.63
CA MET A 289 19.97 2.01 -1.78
C MET A 289 20.64 2.61 -3.00
N ALA A 290 21.89 3.01 -2.82
CA ALA A 290 22.65 3.73 -3.83
C ALA A 290 24.02 3.04 -4.07
N PRO A 291 24.52 3.04 -5.32
CA PRO A 291 25.76 2.36 -5.65
C PRO A 291 26.94 3.09 -5.01
N LEU A 292 27.65 2.41 -4.11
CA LEU A 292 28.74 3.02 -3.37
C LEU A 292 29.84 3.53 -4.31
N ARG A 293 30.21 2.71 -5.31
CA ARG A 293 31.33 3.00 -6.20
C ARG A 293 31.09 4.26 -7.03
N SER A 294 30.03 4.30 -7.84
CA SER A 294 29.78 5.42 -8.76
C SER A 294 29.70 6.76 -8.04
N ILE A 295 28.99 6.80 -6.91
CA ILE A 295 28.79 8.04 -6.14
C ILE A 295 30.07 8.45 -5.41
N SER A 296 30.75 7.52 -4.72
CA SER A 296 31.97 7.87 -3.98
C SER A 296 33.10 8.30 -4.89
N THR A 297 33.26 7.67 -6.06
CA THR A 297 34.23 8.09 -7.08
C THR A 297 33.91 9.48 -7.61
N ALA A 298 32.64 9.78 -7.90
CA ALA A 298 32.22 11.13 -8.30
C ALA A 298 32.42 12.17 -7.19
N LEU A 299 32.37 11.77 -5.92
CA LEU A 299 32.75 12.62 -4.77
C LEU A 299 34.27 12.78 -4.60
N GLY A 300 35.09 12.13 -5.43
CA GLY A 300 36.55 12.22 -5.44
C GLY A 300 37.27 11.17 -4.59
N TYR A 301 36.60 10.09 -4.20
CA TYR A 301 37.23 8.98 -3.47
C TYR A 301 37.78 7.92 -4.42
N LYS A 302 38.96 7.39 -4.07
CA LYS A 302 39.47 6.13 -4.65
C LYS A 302 38.87 4.98 -3.87
N LEU A 303 38.29 3.99 -4.57
CA LEU A 303 37.72 2.79 -3.96
C LEU A 303 38.53 1.55 -4.36
N ILE A 304 38.97 0.79 -3.37
CA ILE A 304 39.62 -0.51 -3.54
C ILE A 304 38.71 -1.57 -2.92
N TRP A 305 38.39 -2.61 -3.68
CA TRP A 305 37.60 -3.73 -3.20
C TRP A 305 38.52 -4.87 -2.77
N ASN A 306 38.30 -5.40 -1.57
CA ASN A 306 38.95 -6.59 -1.04
C ASN A 306 37.94 -7.74 -1.04
N GLU A 307 38.10 -8.67 -1.98
CA GLU A 307 37.20 -9.81 -2.16
C GLU A 307 37.23 -10.75 -0.94
N THR A 308 38.42 -11.06 -0.42
CA THR A 308 38.62 -11.96 0.72
C THR A 308 37.89 -11.47 1.97
N LEU A 309 37.96 -10.18 2.25
CA LEU A 309 37.32 -9.56 3.41
C LEU A 309 35.91 -9.04 3.12
N ARG A 310 35.45 -9.08 1.86
CA ARG A 310 34.20 -8.47 1.37
C ARG A 310 34.05 -7.02 1.82
N GLN A 311 35.12 -6.25 1.62
CA GLN A 311 35.26 -4.87 2.11
C GLN A 311 35.62 -3.91 0.98
N ALA A 312 34.97 -2.74 0.95
CA ALA A 312 35.37 -1.60 0.15
C ALA A 312 36.15 -0.62 1.02
N GLU A 313 37.38 -0.32 0.64
CA GLU A 313 38.19 0.73 1.24
C GLU A 313 38.16 1.98 0.36
N LEU A 314 37.77 3.11 0.93
CA LEU A 314 37.68 4.39 0.24
C LEU A 314 38.68 5.38 0.82
N THR A 315 39.40 6.08 -0.05
CA THR A 315 40.40 7.09 0.34
C THR A 315 40.23 8.40 -0.42
N LYS A 316 40.34 9.53 0.30
CA LYS A 316 40.38 10.89 -0.26
C LYS A 316 41.24 11.78 0.63
N GLY A 317 42.44 12.13 0.17
CA GLY A 317 43.43 12.82 1.00
C GLY A 317 43.80 11.97 2.22
N SER A 318 43.66 12.52 3.43
CA SER A 318 43.88 11.80 4.70
C SER A 318 42.66 11.00 5.19
N GLN A 319 41.50 11.11 4.54
CA GLN A 319 40.29 10.39 4.94
C GLN A 319 40.34 8.95 4.42
N ARG A 320 40.03 7.99 5.31
CA ARG A 320 39.86 6.57 4.99
C ARG A 320 38.54 6.07 5.56
N ILE A 321 37.73 5.43 4.73
CA ILE A 321 36.43 4.83 5.11
C ILE A 321 36.46 3.37 4.69
N THR A 322 36.07 2.46 5.59
CA THR A 322 35.95 1.03 5.27
C THR A 322 34.50 0.59 5.34
N VAL A 323 33.98 0.02 4.25
CA VAL A 323 32.61 -0.50 4.14
C VAL A 323 32.66 -2.02 4.08
N THR A 324 32.08 -2.69 5.06
CA THR A 324 31.98 -4.16 5.07
C THR A 324 30.55 -4.57 4.75
N LYS A 325 30.38 -5.53 3.83
CA LYS A 325 29.06 -6.14 3.59
C LYS A 325 28.44 -6.63 4.91
N GLY A 326 27.16 -6.36 5.13
CA GLY A 326 26.42 -6.85 6.31
C GLY A 326 26.70 -6.12 7.63
N LYS A 327 27.61 -5.12 7.64
CA LYS A 327 27.85 -4.31 8.84
C LYS A 327 27.08 -3.00 8.78
N VAL A 328 26.30 -2.73 9.82
CA VAL A 328 25.56 -1.47 9.97
C VAL A 328 26.31 -0.41 10.77
N SER A 329 27.35 -0.79 11.53
CA SER A 329 28.10 0.11 12.42
C SER A 329 29.47 0.49 11.87
N TYR A 330 29.81 1.78 11.94
CA TYR A 330 31.01 2.37 11.35
C TYR A 330 31.72 3.30 12.35
N PRO A 331 33.04 3.11 12.61
CA PRO A 331 33.80 4.01 13.47
C PRO A 331 34.00 5.37 12.79
N THR A 332 33.91 6.44 13.58
CA THR A 332 34.23 7.80 13.14
C THR A 332 35.56 8.27 13.72
N ASN A 333 36.12 9.32 13.12
CA ASN A 333 37.37 9.95 13.59
C ASN A 333 37.26 10.59 14.99
N LYS A 334 36.05 10.66 15.59
CA LYS A 334 35.79 11.25 16.91
C LYS A 334 35.50 10.21 18.00
N GLN A 335 35.98 8.97 17.85
CA GLN A 335 35.81 7.87 18.82
C GLN A 335 34.35 7.44 19.07
N SER A 336 33.42 7.76 18.15
CA SER A 336 32.02 7.31 18.18
C SER A 336 31.69 6.42 16.99
N THR A 337 30.64 5.60 17.10
CA THR A 337 30.15 4.74 16.01
C THR A 337 28.87 5.29 15.39
N ILE A 338 28.80 5.31 14.05
CA ILE A 338 27.58 5.58 13.29
C ILE A 338 26.90 4.26 12.96
N SER A 339 25.61 4.15 13.29
CA SER A 339 24.77 3.05 12.80
C SER A 339 23.96 3.49 11.58
N LEU A 340 23.88 2.61 10.59
CA LEU A 340 22.97 2.70 9.46
C LEU A 340 21.68 1.95 9.76
N ASP A 341 20.60 2.36 9.09
CA ASP A 341 19.26 1.82 9.30
C ASP A 341 19.05 0.50 8.53
N THR A 342 19.91 0.21 7.54
CA THR A 342 19.98 -1.09 6.86
C THR A 342 21.42 -1.38 6.42
N GLU A 343 21.73 -2.65 6.20
CA GLU A 343 23.08 -3.13 5.89
C GLU A 343 23.50 -2.85 4.44
N PRO A 344 24.81 -2.68 4.17
CA PRO A 344 25.31 -2.72 2.81
C PRO A 344 25.15 -4.10 2.19
N VAL A 345 24.69 -4.14 0.95
CA VAL A 345 24.43 -5.38 0.20
C VAL A 345 25.12 -5.37 -1.14
N VAL A 346 25.57 -6.54 -1.60
CA VAL A 346 26.08 -6.70 -2.96
C VAL A 346 24.93 -7.18 -3.84
N LYS A 347 24.60 -6.42 -4.88
CA LYS A 347 23.56 -6.72 -5.86
C LYS A 347 24.12 -6.50 -7.25
N ASN A 348 23.99 -7.50 -8.14
CA ASN A 348 24.50 -7.47 -9.52
C ASN A 348 25.98 -7.04 -9.61
N GLY A 349 26.83 -7.56 -8.72
CA GLY A 349 28.26 -7.23 -8.67
C GLY A 349 28.61 -5.83 -8.14
N SER A 350 27.62 -5.03 -7.76
CA SER A 350 27.81 -3.70 -7.16
C SER A 350 27.49 -3.70 -5.68
N LEU A 351 28.34 -3.04 -4.89
CA LEU A 351 28.06 -2.80 -3.46
C LEU A 351 27.14 -1.58 -3.32
N TYR A 352 26.00 -1.80 -2.69
CA TYR A 352 25.00 -0.79 -2.38
C TYR A 352 25.03 -0.45 -0.91
N VAL A 353 24.84 0.83 -0.62
CA VAL A 353 24.70 1.36 0.74
C VAL A 353 23.41 2.17 0.84
N PRO A 354 22.82 2.31 2.04
CA PRO A 354 21.70 3.22 2.25
C PRO A 354 22.11 4.64 1.88
N LEU A 355 21.19 5.45 1.34
CA LEU A 355 21.50 6.84 0.97
C LEU A 355 22.03 7.67 2.17
N ALA A 356 21.55 7.36 3.38
CA ALA A 356 22.02 7.92 4.64
C ALA A 356 23.52 7.69 4.91
N PHE A 357 24.16 6.72 4.24
CA PHE A 357 25.60 6.51 4.32
C PHE A 357 26.38 7.74 3.84
N PHE A 358 25.91 8.42 2.79
CA PHE A 358 26.59 9.61 2.27
C PHE A 358 26.44 10.82 3.19
N SER A 359 25.31 10.99 3.87
CA SER A 359 25.15 12.08 4.84
C SER A 359 25.82 11.77 6.18
N LYS A 360 25.66 10.56 6.71
CA LYS A 360 26.19 10.19 8.03
C LYS A 360 27.71 9.91 7.98
N VAL A 361 28.18 9.11 7.02
CA VAL A 361 29.58 8.62 6.99
C VAL A 361 30.48 9.51 6.14
N PHE A 362 30.06 9.91 4.94
CA PHE A 362 30.82 10.85 4.12
C PHE A 362 30.68 12.31 4.56
N GLN A 363 29.73 12.62 5.45
CA GLN A 363 29.39 13.99 5.86
C GLN A 363 29.02 14.89 4.68
N ALA A 364 28.56 14.29 3.57
CA ALA A 364 28.13 15.02 2.39
C ALA A 364 26.71 15.58 2.60
N LYS A 365 26.44 16.73 1.99
CA LYS A 365 25.07 17.24 1.90
C LYS A 365 24.31 16.40 0.89
N VAL A 366 23.21 15.79 1.33
CA VAL A 366 22.32 14.98 0.49
C VAL A 366 20.97 15.67 0.40
N VAL A 367 20.50 15.96 -0.82
CA VAL A 367 19.18 16.51 -1.11
C VAL A 367 18.47 15.57 -2.07
N TYR A 368 17.37 14.98 -1.61
CA TYR A 368 16.55 14.06 -2.39
C TYR A 368 15.20 14.71 -2.69
N THR A 369 14.82 14.72 -3.97
CA THR A 369 13.56 15.31 -4.48
C THR A 369 12.89 14.30 -5.42
N SER A 370 11.69 14.62 -5.90
CA SER A 370 10.99 13.80 -6.91
C SER A 370 11.79 13.66 -8.20
N ASP A 371 12.59 14.67 -8.56
CA ASP A 371 13.19 14.78 -9.90
C ASP A 371 14.72 14.62 -9.87
N SER A 372 15.35 14.72 -8.69
CA SER A 372 16.80 14.64 -8.55
C SER A 372 17.27 14.18 -7.18
N LEU A 373 18.43 13.50 -7.19
CA LEU A 373 19.27 13.27 -6.02
C LEU A 373 20.53 14.11 -6.17
N THR A 374 20.74 15.08 -5.29
CA THR A 374 21.98 15.88 -5.26
C THR A 374 22.83 15.49 -4.06
N ILE A 375 24.10 15.19 -4.29
CA ILE A 375 25.09 14.94 -3.25
C ILE A 375 26.28 15.87 -3.48
N SER A 376 26.67 16.63 -2.46
CA SER A 376 27.82 17.54 -2.52
C SER A 376 28.65 17.45 -1.26
N ASN A 377 29.97 17.57 -1.39
CA ASN A 377 30.87 17.71 -0.22
C ASN A 377 30.81 19.11 0.37
#